data_AF-A0A413PWC8-F1
#
_entry.id   AF-A0A413PWC8-F1
#
_cell.length_a   1.000
_cell.length_b   1.000
_cell.length_c   1.000
_cell.angle_alpha   90.00
_cell.angle_beta   90.00
_cell.angle_gamma   90.00
#
_symmetry.space_group_name_H-M   'P 1'
#
loop_
_entity.id
_entity.type
_entity.pdbx_description
1 polymer ?
#
loop_
_entity_poly.entity_id
_entity_poly.type
_entity_poly.pdbx_seq_one_letter_code
_entity_poly.pdbx_strand_id
1 'polypeptide(L)'
;MDEREEFSNRERFPHAKKVICGKFTDVLPTLNINKNDYVAIVTRGHSCDGDCLYYILTHELPGYLGMIGSKRRVSAQFKMFREMGVPEEKIAQVHNPIGLPINGVTPPEIAISILAELILEKRTKKTDGTVQTELDYEVLLEWLNGTRPCAMATILKAQGSSPRKEGAKMLIFEDKSILGSVGGGLAESKVIEKGHEMIGSGGAFLFHFVMDADVAARVGMACGGTFDILIEDVVRE
;
A
#
# COMPACT_ATOMS: atom_id res chain seq x y z
N MET A 1 -15.38 -11.33 4.05
CA MET A 1 -16.80 -11.75 4.09
C MET A 1 -16.87 -13.25 3.84
N ASP A 2 -17.87 -13.92 4.38
CA ASP A 2 -18.15 -15.33 4.12
C ASP A 2 -19.65 -15.57 4.40
N GLU A 3 -20.26 -16.57 3.78
CA GLU A 3 -21.68 -16.86 4.00
C GLU A 3 -21.92 -17.64 5.30
N ARG A 4 -20.86 -18.16 5.92
CA ARG A 4 -20.92 -19.00 7.12
C ARG A 4 -20.53 -18.23 8.36
N GLU A 5 -21.43 -18.20 9.33
CA GLU A 5 -21.29 -17.48 10.59
C GLU A 5 -20.09 -17.97 11.42
N GLU A 6 -19.86 -19.29 11.46
CA GLU A 6 -18.72 -19.89 12.16
C GLU A 6 -17.35 -19.45 11.60
N PHE A 7 -17.30 -19.00 10.34
CA PHE A 7 -16.08 -18.49 9.72
C PHE A 7 -16.02 -16.96 9.70
N SER A 8 -17.15 -16.27 9.65
CA SER A 8 -17.26 -14.80 9.54
C SER A 8 -17.70 -14.14 10.84
N ASN A 9 -16.83 -14.18 11.85
CA ASN A 9 -17.09 -13.54 13.14
C ASN A 9 -15.86 -12.79 13.68
N ARG A 10 -16.10 -11.91 14.65
CA ARG A 10 -15.05 -11.07 15.26
C ARG A 10 -14.07 -11.87 16.12
N GLU A 11 -14.45 -13.03 16.64
CA GLU A 11 -13.55 -13.88 17.42
C GLU A 11 -12.40 -14.41 16.55
N ARG A 12 -12.69 -14.80 15.31
CA ARG A 12 -11.68 -15.24 14.34
C ARG A 12 -10.91 -14.09 13.69
N PHE A 13 -11.53 -12.91 13.59
CA PHE A 13 -10.95 -11.73 12.93
C PHE A 13 -11.02 -10.47 13.80
N PRO A 14 -10.35 -10.44 14.96
CA PRO A 14 -10.46 -9.33 15.92
C PRO A 14 -9.89 -8.01 15.37
N HIS A 15 -8.92 -8.09 14.47
CA HIS A 15 -8.28 -6.93 13.85
C HIS A 15 -9.00 -6.41 12.60
N ALA A 16 -10.02 -7.12 12.10
CA ALA A 16 -10.76 -6.68 10.93
C ALA A 16 -11.71 -5.53 11.30
N LYS A 17 -11.60 -4.39 10.60
CA LYS A 17 -12.52 -3.25 10.76
C LYS A 17 -13.99 -3.65 10.62
N LYS A 18 -14.28 -4.53 9.65
CA LYS A 18 -15.62 -5.05 9.38
C LYS A 18 -15.54 -6.54 9.03
N VAL A 19 -16.41 -7.33 9.64
CA VAL A 19 -16.64 -8.74 9.31
C VAL A 19 -18.09 -8.86 8.89
N ILE A 20 -18.35 -9.41 7.70
CA ILE A 20 -19.69 -9.48 7.11
C ILE A 20 -20.01 -10.94 6.85
N CYS A 21 -21.07 -11.42 7.51
CA CYS A 21 -21.67 -12.73 7.25
C CYS A 21 -22.90 -12.56 6.38
N GLY A 22 -22.92 -13.15 5.18
CA GLY A 22 -24.02 -13.01 4.24
C GLY A 22 -23.65 -13.50 2.85
N LYS A 23 -24.65 -13.67 1.99
CA LYS A 23 -24.45 -14.18 0.63
C LYS A 23 -23.60 -13.23 -0.19
N PHE A 24 -22.69 -13.77 -1.00
CA PHE A 24 -21.79 -12.93 -1.81
C PHE A 24 -22.56 -12.00 -2.76
N THR A 25 -23.65 -12.50 -3.37
CA THR A 25 -24.53 -11.74 -4.26
C THR A 25 -25.16 -10.52 -3.60
N ASP A 26 -25.43 -10.60 -2.30
CA ASP A 26 -26.12 -9.56 -1.55
C ASP A 26 -25.10 -8.57 -0.95
N VAL A 27 -23.92 -9.07 -0.57
CA VAL A 27 -22.88 -8.27 0.09
C VAL A 27 -22.03 -7.49 -0.90
N LEU A 28 -21.59 -8.08 -2.01
CA LEU A 28 -20.69 -7.44 -2.98
C LEU A 28 -21.20 -6.07 -3.48
N PRO A 29 -22.49 -5.90 -3.83
CA PRO A 29 -23.04 -4.59 -4.21
C PRO A 29 -22.92 -3.51 -3.12
N THR A 30 -22.87 -3.90 -1.85
CA THR A 30 -22.81 -2.95 -0.73
C THR A 30 -21.40 -2.44 -0.43
N LEU A 31 -20.37 -3.04 -1.03
CA LEU A 31 -18.97 -2.72 -0.73
C LEU A 31 -18.41 -1.54 -1.51
N ASN A 32 -19.09 -1.10 -2.58
CA ASN A 32 -18.67 0.02 -3.43
C ASN A 32 -17.19 -0.09 -3.87
N ILE A 33 -16.82 -1.26 -4.39
CA ILE A 33 -15.45 -1.56 -4.85
C ILE A 33 -15.08 -0.59 -5.98
N ASN A 34 -13.91 0.05 -5.86
CA ASN A 34 -13.37 1.01 -6.81
C ASN A 34 -11.88 0.76 -7.09
N LYS A 35 -11.31 1.50 -8.04
CA LYS A 35 -9.90 1.38 -8.47
C LYS A 35 -8.82 1.51 -7.37
N ASN A 36 -9.14 2.00 -6.17
CA ASN A 36 -8.19 2.10 -5.06
C ASN A 36 -8.23 0.86 -4.14
N ASP A 37 -9.20 -0.02 -4.33
CA ASP A 37 -9.36 -1.21 -3.51
C ASP A 37 -8.45 -2.35 -3.97
N TYR A 38 -8.09 -3.21 -3.02
CA TYR A 38 -7.34 -4.43 -3.26
C TYR A 38 -8.22 -5.61 -2.82
N VAL A 39 -8.59 -6.47 -3.77
CA VAL A 39 -9.51 -7.57 -3.53
C VAL A 39 -8.79 -8.91 -3.64
N ALA A 40 -8.85 -9.70 -2.58
CA ALA A 40 -8.39 -11.09 -2.55
C ALA A 40 -9.57 -12.03 -2.39
N ILE A 41 -9.83 -12.86 -3.40
CA ILE A 41 -10.87 -13.90 -3.38
C ILE A 41 -10.22 -15.19 -2.83
N VAL A 42 -10.53 -15.47 -1.56
CA VAL A 42 -9.97 -16.62 -0.82
C VAL A 42 -11.11 -17.44 -0.20
N THR A 43 -12.06 -17.88 -1.01
CA THR A 43 -13.24 -18.62 -0.52
C THR A 43 -13.01 -20.14 -0.54
N ARG A 44 -13.99 -20.90 -0.06
CA ARG A 44 -13.99 -22.37 -0.14
C ARG A 44 -14.97 -22.81 -1.23
N GLY A 45 -14.46 -23.27 -2.37
CA GLY A 45 -15.26 -23.97 -3.38
C GLY A 45 -15.29 -23.27 -4.75
N HIS A 46 -15.42 -24.07 -5.82
CA HIS A 46 -15.30 -23.59 -7.20
C HIS A 46 -16.41 -22.64 -7.65
N SER A 47 -17.64 -22.83 -7.17
CA SER A 47 -18.78 -21.97 -7.54
C SER A 47 -18.66 -20.58 -6.92
N CYS A 48 -18.42 -20.51 -5.61
CA CYS A 48 -18.37 -19.24 -4.88
C CYS A 48 -17.24 -18.31 -5.35
N ASP A 49 -16.05 -18.87 -5.63
CA ASP A 49 -14.93 -18.09 -6.18
C ASP A 49 -15.29 -17.48 -7.55
N GLY A 50 -15.94 -18.28 -8.40
CA GLY A 50 -16.34 -17.87 -9.74
C GLY A 50 -17.43 -16.80 -9.75
N ASP A 51 -18.42 -16.91 -8.87
CA ASP A 51 -19.51 -15.93 -8.75
C ASP A 51 -18.97 -14.57 -8.30
N CYS A 52 -18.10 -14.55 -7.29
CA CYS A 52 -17.44 -13.32 -6.83
C CYS A 52 -16.60 -12.69 -7.93
N LEU A 53 -15.80 -13.50 -8.62
CA LEU A 53 -14.91 -13.04 -9.67
C LEU A 53 -15.71 -12.49 -10.87
N TYR A 54 -16.75 -13.19 -11.30
CA TYR A 54 -17.61 -12.74 -12.39
C TYR A 54 -18.31 -11.42 -12.06
N TYR A 55 -18.83 -11.28 -10.83
CA TYR A 55 -19.42 -10.02 -10.37
C TYR A 55 -18.41 -8.88 -10.48
N ILE A 56 -17.19 -9.04 -9.98
CA ILE A 56 -16.17 -7.97 -10.02
C ILE A 56 -15.77 -7.66 -11.47
N LEU A 57 -15.56 -8.67 -12.32
CA LEU A 57 -15.19 -8.49 -13.72
C LEU A 57 -16.27 -7.75 -14.54
N THR A 58 -17.54 -7.85 -14.15
CA THR A 58 -18.65 -7.16 -14.82
C THR A 58 -18.89 -5.73 -14.30
N HIS A 59 -18.17 -5.30 -13.27
CA HIS A 59 -18.27 -3.96 -12.67
C HIS A 59 -16.95 -3.16 -12.80
N GLU A 60 -16.82 -2.05 -12.06
CA GLU A 60 -15.55 -1.32 -11.93
C GLU A 60 -14.48 -2.25 -11.32
N LEU A 61 -13.32 -2.31 -11.96
CA LEU A 61 -12.24 -3.16 -11.48
C LEU A 61 -11.49 -2.49 -10.32
N PRO A 62 -11.14 -3.27 -9.27
CA PRO A 62 -10.26 -2.79 -8.22
C PRO A 62 -8.84 -2.55 -8.74
N GLY A 63 -8.05 -1.82 -7.96
CA GLY A 63 -6.63 -1.60 -8.22
C GLY A 63 -5.83 -2.89 -8.21
N TYR A 64 -6.33 -3.91 -7.52
CA TYR A 64 -5.79 -5.27 -7.54
C TYR A 64 -6.90 -6.29 -7.37
N LEU A 65 -6.85 -7.37 -8.17
CA LEU A 65 -7.77 -8.50 -8.07
C LEU A 65 -6.99 -9.81 -8.09
N GLY A 66 -6.92 -10.47 -6.95
CA GLY A 66 -6.26 -11.77 -6.80
C GLY A 66 -7.26 -12.86 -6.45
N MET A 67 -7.05 -14.06 -6.99
CA MET A 67 -7.87 -15.23 -6.66
C MET A 67 -7.03 -16.46 -6.31
N ILE A 68 -7.41 -17.14 -5.23
CA ILE A 68 -6.80 -18.41 -4.87
C ILE A 68 -7.21 -19.53 -5.84
N GLY A 69 -6.27 -20.41 -6.17
CA GLY A 69 -6.52 -21.57 -7.02
C GLY A 69 -5.43 -21.80 -8.05
N SER A 70 -5.25 -23.06 -8.48
CA SER A 70 -4.25 -23.40 -9.48
C SER A 70 -4.59 -22.79 -10.84
N LYS A 71 -3.56 -22.48 -11.64
CA LYS A 71 -3.72 -21.97 -13.02
C LYS A 71 -4.72 -22.79 -13.82
N ARG A 72 -4.59 -24.12 -13.75
CA ARG A 72 -5.49 -25.08 -14.42
C ARG A 72 -6.96 -24.89 -14.03
N ARG A 73 -7.24 -24.70 -12.74
CA ARG A 73 -8.60 -24.51 -12.22
C ARG A 73 -9.21 -23.20 -12.70
N VAL A 74 -8.41 -22.14 -12.72
CA VAL A 74 -8.88 -20.80 -13.09
C VAL A 74 -9.04 -20.66 -14.61
N SER A 75 -8.19 -21.32 -15.42
CA SER A 75 -8.31 -21.32 -16.88
C SER A 75 -9.68 -21.76 -17.38
N ALA A 76 -10.32 -22.74 -16.73
CA ALA A 76 -11.66 -23.20 -17.09
C ALA A 76 -12.73 -22.12 -16.84
N GLN A 77 -12.64 -21.41 -15.71
CA GLN A 77 -13.54 -20.31 -15.38
C GLN A 77 -13.35 -19.13 -16.34
N PHE A 78 -12.10 -18.77 -16.66
CA PHE A 78 -11.82 -17.72 -17.63
C PHE A 78 -12.38 -18.04 -19.02
N LYS A 79 -12.34 -19.30 -19.45
CA LYS A 79 -12.98 -19.71 -20.71
C LYS A 79 -14.49 -19.45 -20.66
N MET A 80 -15.16 -19.84 -19.58
CA MET A 80 -16.59 -19.60 -19.40
C MET A 80 -16.92 -18.09 -19.38
N PHE A 81 -16.12 -17.28 -18.69
CA PHE A 81 -16.32 -15.83 -18.65
C PHE A 81 -16.16 -15.15 -20.01
N ARG A 82 -15.21 -15.61 -20.84
CA ARG A 82 -15.10 -15.15 -22.24
C ARG A 82 -16.34 -15.47 -23.05
N GLU A 83 -16.87 -16.69 -22.92
CA GLU A 83 -18.10 -17.11 -23.58
C GLU A 83 -19.31 -16.29 -23.11
N MET A 84 -19.30 -15.82 -21.86
CA MET A 84 -20.28 -14.90 -21.28
C MET A 84 -20.03 -13.41 -21.62
N GLY A 85 -19.02 -13.10 -22.44
CA GLY A 85 -18.75 -11.75 -22.93
C GLY A 85 -17.88 -10.86 -22.02
N VAL A 86 -17.20 -11.43 -21.02
CA VAL A 86 -16.24 -10.67 -20.20
C VAL A 86 -15.01 -10.30 -21.05
N PRO A 87 -14.60 -9.01 -21.12
CA PRO A 87 -13.45 -8.59 -21.90
C PRO A 87 -12.13 -9.24 -21.45
N GLU A 88 -11.29 -9.64 -22.41
CA GLU A 88 -9.99 -10.26 -22.10
C GLU A 88 -9.08 -9.33 -21.29
N GLU A 89 -9.15 -8.02 -21.54
CA GLU A 89 -8.40 -7.00 -20.80
C GLU A 89 -8.70 -6.99 -19.31
N LYS A 90 -9.93 -7.33 -18.91
CA LYS A 90 -10.32 -7.45 -17.50
C LYS A 90 -9.84 -8.77 -16.91
N ILE A 91 -9.98 -9.86 -17.66
CA ILE A 91 -9.51 -11.20 -17.24
C ILE A 91 -7.98 -11.19 -17.03
N ALA A 92 -7.24 -10.50 -17.91
CA ALA A 92 -5.79 -10.40 -17.85
C ALA A 92 -5.27 -9.67 -16.60
N GLN A 93 -6.11 -8.88 -15.93
CA GLN A 93 -5.78 -8.19 -14.68
C GLN A 93 -5.92 -9.07 -13.43
N VAL A 94 -6.42 -10.29 -13.56
CA VAL A 94 -6.64 -11.21 -12.44
C VAL A 94 -5.35 -11.94 -12.09
N HIS A 95 -4.82 -11.71 -10.89
CA HIS A 95 -3.69 -12.46 -10.34
C HIS A 95 -4.14 -13.86 -9.93
N ASN A 96 -3.70 -14.88 -10.68
CA ASN A 96 -3.91 -16.28 -10.33
C ASN A 96 -2.70 -17.17 -10.68
N PRO A 97 -2.28 -18.09 -9.79
CA PRO A 97 -2.64 -18.13 -8.37
C PRO A 97 -2.24 -16.82 -7.70
N ILE A 98 -3.04 -16.35 -6.74
CA ILE A 98 -2.74 -15.14 -5.96
C ILE A 98 -1.41 -15.31 -5.20
N GLY A 99 -0.62 -14.24 -5.15
CA GLY A 99 0.64 -14.17 -4.40
C GLY A 99 1.89 -14.53 -5.21
N LEU A 100 3.04 -14.04 -4.72
CA LEU A 100 4.33 -14.32 -5.34
C LEU A 100 4.71 -15.82 -5.22
N PRO A 101 5.39 -16.41 -6.22
CA PRO A 101 5.71 -17.84 -6.24
C PRO A 101 6.89 -18.19 -5.32
N ILE A 102 6.70 -18.04 -4.01
CA ILE A 102 7.69 -18.34 -2.97
C ILE A 102 7.66 -19.80 -2.51
N ASN A 103 6.86 -20.65 -3.16
CA ASN A 103 6.60 -22.05 -2.78
C ASN A 103 6.08 -22.23 -1.35
N GLY A 104 5.29 -21.28 -0.86
CA GLY A 104 4.63 -21.37 0.44
C GLY A 104 3.61 -22.51 0.48
N VAL A 105 3.62 -23.26 1.58
CA VAL A 105 2.74 -24.42 1.84
C VAL A 105 1.76 -24.12 2.96
N THR A 106 2.20 -23.40 4.00
CA THR A 106 1.37 -23.11 5.16
C THR A 106 0.51 -21.85 4.95
N PRO A 107 -0.66 -21.72 5.63
CA PRO A 107 -1.46 -20.50 5.52
C PRO A 107 -0.72 -19.19 5.84
N PRO A 108 0.19 -19.12 6.84
CA PRO A 108 1.02 -17.94 7.06
C PRO A 108 1.98 -17.64 5.91
N GLU A 109 2.61 -18.65 5.30
CA GLU A 109 3.48 -18.46 4.14
C GLU A 109 2.70 -17.94 2.93
N ILE A 110 1.50 -18.49 2.68
CA ILE A 110 0.60 -18.02 1.63
C ILE A 110 0.17 -16.57 1.91
N ALA A 111 -0.12 -16.22 3.16
CA ALA A 111 -0.45 -14.84 3.52
C ALA A 111 0.72 -13.88 3.23
N ILE A 112 1.96 -14.25 3.56
CA ILE A 112 3.16 -13.47 3.22
C ILE A 112 3.32 -13.34 1.71
N SER A 113 3.12 -14.43 0.96
CA SER A 113 3.16 -14.44 -0.51
C SER A 113 2.17 -13.46 -1.13
N ILE A 114 0.92 -13.43 -0.63
CA ILE A 114 -0.12 -12.50 -1.08
C ILE A 114 0.27 -11.08 -0.73
N LEU A 115 0.63 -10.80 0.54
CA LEU A 115 1.03 -9.47 0.99
C LEU A 115 2.22 -8.92 0.20
N ALA A 116 3.20 -9.76 -0.11
CA ALA A 116 4.34 -9.38 -0.93
C ALA A 116 3.92 -9.00 -2.36
N GLU A 117 2.95 -9.71 -2.97
CA GLU A 117 2.38 -9.34 -4.26
C GLU A 117 1.61 -8.02 -4.19
N LEU A 118 0.80 -7.78 -3.14
CA LEU A 118 0.09 -6.51 -2.96
C LEU A 118 1.05 -5.33 -2.87
N ILE A 119 2.15 -5.49 -2.12
CA ILE A 119 3.21 -4.49 -2.01
C ILE A 119 3.87 -4.28 -3.36
N LEU A 120 4.22 -5.35 -4.09
CA LEU A 120 4.83 -5.24 -5.41
C LEU A 120 3.93 -4.44 -6.36
N GLU A 121 2.64 -4.81 -6.47
CA GLU A 121 1.67 -4.13 -7.32
C GLU A 121 1.49 -2.66 -6.93
N LYS A 122 1.35 -2.38 -5.62
CA LYS A 122 1.32 -1.00 -5.12
C LYS A 122 2.56 -0.21 -5.56
N ARG A 123 3.73 -0.85 -5.68
CA ARG A 123 5.02 -0.21 -5.98
C ARG A 123 5.40 -0.14 -7.46
N THR A 124 4.74 -0.92 -8.32
CA THR A 124 5.09 -1.00 -9.75
C THR A 124 4.02 -0.47 -10.67
N LYS A 125 2.75 -0.44 -10.23
CA LYS A 125 1.63 0.00 -11.06
C LYS A 125 1.72 1.50 -11.34
N LYS A 126 2.12 1.86 -12.57
CA LYS A 126 2.21 3.26 -13.01
C LYS A 126 0.82 3.90 -12.92
N THR A 127 0.69 4.93 -12.09
CA THR A 127 -0.46 5.84 -12.13
C THR A 127 -0.19 6.87 -13.24
N ASP A 128 -1.23 7.30 -13.96
CA ASP A 128 -1.12 8.27 -15.07
C ASP A 128 -0.63 9.67 -14.65
N GLY A 129 -0.36 9.85 -13.36
CA GLY A 129 0.29 11.01 -12.80
C GLY A 129 0.61 10.76 -11.33
N THR A 130 1.57 11.54 -10.82
CA THR A 130 2.03 11.63 -9.42
C THR A 130 2.90 10.47 -8.92
N VAL A 131 4.00 10.89 -8.26
CA VAL A 131 4.92 10.08 -7.47
C VAL A 131 4.14 9.03 -6.69
N GLN A 132 4.52 7.76 -6.79
CA GLN A 132 3.99 6.74 -5.90
C GLN A 132 4.47 7.03 -4.50
N THR A 133 3.69 7.80 -3.76
CA THR A 133 4.01 8.15 -2.40
C THR A 133 4.16 6.89 -1.56
N GLU A 134 5.35 6.71 -1.00
CA GLU A 134 5.65 6.00 0.25
C GLU A 134 4.87 6.66 1.43
N LEU A 135 3.55 6.77 1.29
CA LEU A 135 2.64 7.31 2.28
C LEU A 135 2.37 6.22 3.32
N ASP A 136 2.89 6.49 4.51
CA ASP A 136 2.50 5.78 5.71
C ASP A 136 1.06 6.20 6.06
N TYR A 137 0.19 5.22 6.31
CA TYR A 137 -1.22 5.48 6.59
C TYR A 137 -1.39 6.26 7.90
N GLU A 138 -0.52 6.01 8.88
CA GLU A 138 -0.52 6.74 10.15
C GLU A 138 -0.16 8.21 9.93
N VAL A 139 0.85 8.49 9.10
CA VAL A 139 1.21 9.85 8.69
C VAL A 139 0.04 10.57 8.03
N LEU A 140 -0.66 9.91 7.11
CA LEU A 140 -1.81 10.49 6.44
C LEU A 140 -2.95 10.78 7.41
N LEU A 141 -3.27 9.83 8.29
CA LEU A 141 -4.34 10.00 9.27
C LEU A 141 -4.02 11.14 10.24
N GLU A 142 -2.80 11.19 10.76
CA GLU A 142 -2.40 12.25 11.67
C GLU A 142 -2.42 13.60 10.95
N TRP A 143 -1.91 13.64 9.72
CA TRP A 143 -1.96 14.85 8.89
C TRP A 143 -3.39 15.29 8.59
N LEU A 144 -4.35 14.38 8.37
CA LEU A 144 -5.76 14.69 8.12
C LEU A 144 -6.52 15.09 9.39
N ASN A 145 -6.22 14.44 10.52
CA ASN A 145 -6.84 14.77 11.81
C ASN A 145 -6.33 16.11 12.34
N GLY A 146 -5.05 16.44 12.08
CA GLY A 146 -4.42 17.72 12.40
C GLY A 146 -4.53 18.08 13.86
N THR A 147 -4.22 17.13 14.73
CA THR A 147 -4.39 17.31 16.17
C THR A 147 -3.34 18.27 16.75
N ARG A 148 -2.22 18.48 16.04
CA ARG A 148 -1.04 19.21 16.53
C ARG A 148 -0.35 19.98 15.38
N PRO A 149 0.20 21.18 15.65
CA PRO A 149 1.10 21.86 14.71
C PRO A 149 2.29 20.96 14.35
N CYS A 150 2.64 20.92 13.07
CA CYS A 150 3.74 20.12 12.56
C CYS A 150 4.31 20.68 11.25
N ALA A 151 5.53 20.28 10.94
CA ALA A 151 6.11 20.42 9.61
C ALA A 151 6.08 19.06 8.90
N MET A 152 5.95 19.06 7.57
CA MET A 152 6.02 17.87 6.73
C MET A 152 7.31 17.86 5.93
N ALA A 153 8.10 16.80 6.09
CA ALA A 153 9.22 16.49 5.21
C ALA A 153 8.78 15.48 4.14
N THR A 154 9.09 15.75 2.87
CA THR A 154 8.82 14.88 1.72
C THR A 154 10.09 14.66 0.91
N ILE A 155 10.48 13.40 0.68
CA ILE A 155 11.57 13.08 -0.27
C ILE A 155 11.08 13.37 -1.68
N LEU A 156 11.60 14.42 -2.31
CA LEU A 156 11.32 14.74 -3.71
C LEU A 156 12.14 13.89 -4.66
N LYS A 157 13.40 13.64 -4.29
CA LYS A 157 14.35 12.88 -5.11
C LYS A 157 15.27 12.04 -4.24
N ALA A 158 15.52 10.80 -4.64
CA ALA A 158 16.49 9.93 -3.98
C ALA A 158 17.34 9.18 -5.00
N GLN A 159 18.65 9.38 -4.96
CA GLN A 159 19.62 8.67 -5.80
C GLN A 159 20.58 7.83 -4.95
N GLY A 160 20.88 6.62 -5.41
CA GLY A 160 21.73 5.66 -4.71
C GLY A 160 20.95 4.72 -3.78
N SER A 161 21.66 4.18 -2.78
CA SER A 161 21.12 3.22 -1.81
C SER A 161 20.40 3.95 -0.69
N SER A 162 19.22 4.48 -1.00
CA SER A 162 18.35 5.10 0.01
C SER A 162 17.41 4.07 0.66
N PRO A 163 17.27 4.07 2.01
CA PRO A 163 16.30 3.24 2.72
C PRO A 163 14.83 3.65 2.51
N ARG A 164 14.56 4.89 2.08
CA ARG A 164 13.21 5.36 1.69
C ARG A 164 13.22 5.96 0.29
N LYS A 165 12.16 5.75 -0.49
CA LYS A 165 12.06 6.24 -1.88
C LYS A 165 11.34 7.57 -1.96
N GLU A 166 11.39 8.16 -3.15
CA GLU A 166 10.65 9.39 -3.50
C GLU A 166 9.19 9.29 -3.09
N GLY A 167 8.65 10.38 -2.55
CA GLY A 167 7.31 10.45 -1.99
C GLY A 167 7.18 9.95 -0.55
N ALA A 168 8.26 9.49 0.09
CA ALA A 168 8.23 9.20 1.53
C ALA A 168 7.99 10.49 2.32
N LYS A 169 7.13 10.41 3.32
CA LYS A 169 6.73 11.53 4.16
C LYS A 169 7.04 11.28 5.63
N MET A 170 7.33 12.35 6.33
CA MET A 170 7.57 12.36 7.77
C MET A 170 6.97 13.64 8.36
N LEU A 171 6.14 13.52 9.39
CA LEU A 171 5.67 14.64 10.19
C LEU A 171 6.65 14.88 11.33
N ILE A 172 6.90 16.15 11.62
CA ILE A 172 7.80 16.61 12.68
C ILE A 172 6.99 17.55 13.57
N PHE A 173 6.87 17.22 14.85
CA PHE A 173 6.09 17.97 15.82
C PHE A 173 6.95 18.97 16.62
N GLU A 174 6.30 19.86 17.37
CA GLU A 174 6.98 20.88 18.20
C GLU A 174 7.91 20.29 19.26
N ASP A 175 7.59 19.10 19.79
CA ASP A 175 8.43 18.36 20.74
C ASP A 175 9.56 17.57 20.06
N LYS A 176 9.75 17.76 18.75
CA LYS A 176 10.68 17.04 17.87
C LYS A 176 10.39 15.54 17.73
N SER A 177 9.26 15.05 18.26
CA SER A 177 8.79 13.72 17.91
C SER A 177 8.43 13.64 16.42
N ILE A 178 8.50 12.43 15.87
CA ILE A 178 8.23 12.19 14.45
C ILE A 178 7.17 11.12 14.26
N LEU A 179 6.48 11.19 13.12
CA LEU A 179 5.67 10.11 12.57
C LEU A 179 6.07 9.88 11.12
N GLY A 180 6.36 8.64 10.75
CA GLY A 180 7.02 8.32 9.49
C GLY A 180 8.55 8.48 9.56
N SER A 181 9.22 8.41 8.40
CA SER A 181 10.68 8.54 8.31
C SER A 181 11.11 8.87 6.89
N VAL A 182 12.18 9.66 6.75
CA VAL A 182 12.85 9.96 5.48
C VAL A 182 14.09 9.08 5.24
N GLY A 183 14.38 8.12 6.12
CA GLY A 183 15.46 7.15 5.92
C GLY A 183 16.45 7.00 7.07
N GLY A 184 16.24 7.66 8.21
CA GLY A 184 17.09 7.52 9.40
C GLY A 184 18.47 8.18 9.30
N GLY A 185 19.22 8.10 10.40
CA GLY A 185 20.61 8.54 10.49
C GLY A 185 20.82 10.07 10.56
N LEU A 186 22.01 10.51 10.17
CA LEU A 186 22.43 11.93 10.24
C LEU A 186 21.54 12.87 9.41
N ALA A 187 21.04 12.41 8.26
CA ALA A 187 20.15 13.18 7.41
C ALA A 187 18.82 13.46 8.12
N GLU A 188 18.22 12.43 8.71
CA GLU A 188 16.94 12.54 9.41
C GLU A 188 17.03 13.49 10.60
N SER A 189 18.11 13.43 11.40
CA SER A 189 18.31 14.36 12.52
C SER A 189 18.35 15.83 12.06
N LYS A 190 19.03 16.13 10.95
CA LYS A 190 19.06 17.49 10.39
C LYS A 190 17.70 17.93 9.85
N VAL A 191 16.96 17.01 9.24
CA VAL A 191 15.59 17.26 8.77
C VAL A 191 14.65 17.54 9.94
N ILE A 192 14.79 16.83 11.06
CA ILE A 192 14.00 17.07 12.29
C ILE A 192 14.27 18.47 12.84
N GLU A 193 15.54 18.85 13.00
CA GLU A 193 15.90 20.19 13.46
C GLU A 193 15.33 21.27 12.54
N LYS A 194 15.51 21.10 11.22
CA LYS A 194 15.00 22.08 10.26
C LYS A 194 13.47 22.13 10.23
N GLY A 195 12.81 20.98 10.31
CA GLY A 195 11.35 20.91 10.35
C GLY A 195 10.78 21.61 11.58
N HIS A 196 11.39 21.43 12.74
CA HIS A 196 10.99 22.14 13.96
C HIS A 196 11.06 23.67 13.78
N GLU A 197 12.11 24.20 13.13
CA GLU A 197 12.22 25.64 12.81
C GLU A 197 11.13 26.13 11.84
N MET A 198 10.59 25.25 10.99
CA MET A 198 9.59 25.61 9.99
C MET A 198 8.18 25.70 10.57
N ILE A 199 7.89 25.10 11.73
CA ILE A 199 6.55 25.09 12.31
C ILE A 199 6.09 26.53 12.60
N GLY A 200 4.94 26.92 12.06
CA GLY A 200 4.36 28.27 12.20
C GLY A 200 5.00 29.34 11.32
N SER A 201 5.96 29.00 10.46
CA SER A 201 6.61 29.94 9.53
C SER A 201 5.76 30.28 8.30
N GLY A 202 4.79 29.43 7.96
CA GLY A 202 4.07 29.45 6.69
C GLY A 202 4.91 29.19 5.45
N GLY A 203 6.17 28.79 5.62
CA GLY A 203 7.14 28.65 4.55
C GLY A 203 7.47 27.21 4.16
N ALA A 204 8.36 27.09 3.18
CA ALA A 204 8.95 25.84 2.73
C ALA A 204 10.47 25.98 2.60
N PHE A 205 11.19 24.87 2.77
CA PHE A 205 12.64 24.79 2.67
C PHE A 205 13.06 23.51 1.92
N LEU A 206 13.91 23.65 0.91
CA LEU A 206 14.48 22.52 0.19
C LEU A 206 15.83 22.13 0.80
N PHE A 207 15.87 20.99 1.47
CA PHE A 207 17.08 20.41 2.06
C PHE A 207 17.74 19.45 1.07
N HIS A 208 18.93 19.82 0.60
CA HIS A 208 19.78 18.97 -0.23
C HIS A 208 20.83 18.26 0.63
N PHE A 209 20.84 16.94 0.61
CA PHE A 209 21.79 16.12 1.36
C PHE A 209 22.59 15.23 0.43
N VAL A 210 23.92 15.32 0.51
CA VAL A 210 24.85 14.44 -0.19
C VAL A 210 25.62 13.66 0.86
N MET A 211 25.57 12.34 0.79
CA MET A 211 26.41 11.47 1.61
C MET A 211 27.50 10.84 0.75
N ASP A 212 28.74 11.23 1.03
CA ASP A 212 29.92 10.61 0.45
C ASP A 212 30.03 9.15 0.89
N ALA A 213 30.23 8.23 -0.07
CA ALA A 213 30.31 6.80 0.16
C ALA A 213 31.48 6.42 1.08
N ASP A 214 32.60 7.15 1.01
CA ASP A 214 33.78 6.92 1.86
C ASP A 214 33.56 7.39 3.30
N VAL A 215 32.75 8.43 3.47
CA VAL A 215 32.33 8.91 4.80
C VAL A 215 31.31 7.97 5.42
N ALA A 216 30.34 7.46 4.65
CA ALA A 216 29.37 6.48 5.11
C ALA A 216 30.05 5.22 5.67
N ALA A 217 31.04 4.69 4.95
CA ALA A 217 31.82 3.52 5.37
C ALA A 217 32.58 3.75 6.69
N ARG A 218 33.10 4.96 6.94
CA ARG A 218 33.85 5.30 8.17
C ARG A 218 32.96 5.49 9.39
N VAL A 219 31.70 5.92 9.20
CA VAL A 219 30.73 6.15 10.29
C VAL A 219 29.84 4.91 10.53
N GLY A 220 30.13 3.78 9.87
CA GLY A 220 29.39 2.53 10.03
C GLY A 220 28.00 2.55 9.42
N MET A 221 27.72 3.45 8.47
CA MET A 221 26.46 3.53 7.74
C MET A 221 26.60 2.87 6.36
N ALA A 222 25.64 2.03 5.97
CA ALA A 222 25.71 1.23 4.75
C ALA A 222 25.23 1.95 3.47
N CYS A 223 24.78 3.20 3.58
CA CYS A 223 23.92 3.83 2.58
C CYS A 223 24.58 5.08 1.96
N GLY A 224 25.25 5.00 0.81
CA GLY A 224 25.65 6.18 0.04
C GLY A 224 24.50 6.73 -0.82
N GLY A 225 24.36 8.05 -0.94
CA GLY A 225 23.31 8.64 -1.79
C GLY A 225 23.11 10.15 -1.67
N THR A 226 22.29 10.69 -2.58
CA THR A 226 21.88 12.10 -2.62
C THR A 226 20.37 12.22 -2.51
N PHE A 227 19.90 13.19 -1.74
CA PHE A 227 18.51 13.39 -1.38
C PHE A 227 18.10 14.84 -1.54
N ASP A 228 16.94 15.06 -2.17
CA ASP A 228 16.23 16.34 -2.14
C ASP A 228 15.00 16.14 -1.25
N ILE A 229 14.95 16.86 -0.13
CA ILE A 229 13.85 16.77 0.84
C ILE A 229 13.21 18.14 0.97
N LEU A 230 11.94 18.22 0.63
CA LEU A 230 11.13 19.42 0.86
C LEU A 230 10.57 19.38 2.28
N ILE A 231 10.80 20.44 3.05
CA ILE A 231 10.33 20.59 4.42
C ILE A 231 9.40 21.80 4.46
N GLU A 232 8.15 21.59 4.83
CA GLU A 232 7.09 22.61 4.72
C GLU A 232 6.37 22.74 6.05
N ASP A 233 6.02 23.96 6.42
CA ASP A 233 5.05 24.18 7.48
C ASP A 233 3.68 23.65 7.06
N VAL A 234 3.03 22.84 7.90
CA VAL A 234 1.68 22.38 7.62
C VAL A 234 0.70 23.46 8.07
N VAL A 235 0.57 24.50 7.25
CA VAL A 235 -0.44 25.55 7.45
C VAL A 235 -1.79 25.00 7.04
N ARG A 236 -2.78 25.14 7.93
CA ARG A 236 -4.18 24.90 7.59
C ARG A 236 -4.90 26.23 7.49
N GLU A 237 -5.63 26.43 6.40
CA GLU A 237 -6.70 27.43 6.29
C GLU A 237 -7.95 26.95 7.03
#